data_AF-A0A920KEF7-F1
#
_entry.id   AF-A0A920KEF7-F1
#
_cell.length_a   1.000
_cell.length_b   1.000
_cell.length_c   1.000
_cell.angle_alpha   90.00
_cell.angle_beta   90.00
_cell.angle_gamma   90.00
#
_symmetry.space_group_name_H-M   'P 1'
#
loop_
_entity.id
_entity.type
_entity.pdbx_description
1 polymer ?
#
loop_
_entity_poly.entity_id
_entity_poly.type
_entity_poly.pdbx_seq_one_letter_code
_entity_poly.pdbx_strand_id
1 'polypeptide(L)'
;MKQILFFSFCILMFSCIRDDPKNIPSSSPLAIQEFKEILEELYLVDAFVSNKNQQYHRDSAFLFINNKLQRMGKTGNDLNQAISYYTSKPTILDSIIQEIRDSLELKFLEISHDQMEDLDSIEMFNHVLKNYPYIKSHNVNKNFIFNSSSKDSIIDYFSRNQDKLGDYTFDEFRDMINKP
;
A
#
# COMPACT_ATOMS: atom_id res chain seq x y z
N MET A 1 -44.20 26.20 9.16
CA MET A 1 -43.52 24.93 8.86
C MET A 1 -42.12 25.16 8.26
N LYS A 2 -41.21 25.82 9.00
CA LYS A 2 -39.79 25.96 8.58
C LYS A 2 -38.79 25.58 9.66
N GLN A 3 -39.22 25.35 10.90
CA GLN A 3 -38.35 24.93 12.01
C GLN A 3 -38.22 23.40 12.16
N ILE A 4 -39.15 22.61 11.60
CA ILE A 4 -39.12 21.13 11.72
C ILE A 4 -38.09 20.50 10.78
N LEU A 5 -37.71 21.19 9.70
CA LEU A 5 -36.71 20.70 8.73
C LEU A 5 -35.26 20.80 9.24
N PHE A 6 -34.98 21.64 10.24
CA PHE A 6 -33.63 21.80 10.78
C PHE A 6 -33.24 20.68 11.77
N PHE A 7 -34.22 20.10 12.45
CA PHE A 7 -33.98 19.03 13.44
C PHE A 7 -33.66 17.68 12.80
N SER A 8 -34.13 17.45 11.56
CA SER A 8 -33.84 16.21 10.82
C SER A 8 -32.39 16.16 10.31
N PHE A 9 -31.74 17.31 10.11
CA PHE A 9 -30.37 17.38 9.61
C PHE A 9 -29.32 17.15 10.71
N CYS A 10 -29.65 17.43 11.98
CA CYS A 10 -28.74 17.19 13.10
C CYS A 10 -28.59 15.71 13.47
N ILE A 11 -29.58 14.86 13.18
CA ILE A 11 -29.55 13.44 13.58
C ILE A 11 -28.58 12.62 12.71
N LEU A 12 -28.25 13.10 11.50
CA LEU A 12 -27.35 12.38 10.58
C LEU A 12 -25.86 12.65 10.82
N MET A 13 -25.51 13.69 11.59
CA MET A 13 -24.11 14.05 11.90
C MET A 13 -23.59 13.42 13.20
N PHE A 14 -24.43 12.67 13.92
CA PHE A 14 -24.05 11.93 15.14
C PHE A 14 -23.97 10.42 14.95
N SER A 15 -24.00 9.92 13.71
CA SER A 15 -23.69 8.51 13.41
C SER A 15 -22.18 8.22 13.50
N CYS A 16 -21.47 8.83 14.46
CA CYS A 16 -20.40 8.08 15.11
C CYS A 16 -21.12 6.97 15.86
N ILE A 17 -20.82 5.71 15.57
CA ILE A 17 -21.28 4.57 16.36
C ILE A 17 -20.85 4.84 17.80
N ARG A 18 -21.77 5.41 18.57
CA ARG A 18 -21.59 5.64 19.99
C ARG A 18 -22.05 4.32 20.60
N ASP A 19 -21.12 3.38 20.68
CA ASP A 19 -21.33 2.16 21.46
C ASP A 19 -21.88 2.60 22.82
N ASP A 20 -23.03 2.06 23.22
CA ASP A 20 -23.58 2.32 24.55
C ASP A 20 -22.47 2.00 25.56
N PRO A 21 -22.08 2.92 26.47
CA PRO A 21 -21.00 2.68 27.42
C PRO A 21 -21.19 1.39 28.25
N LYS A 22 -22.40 0.83 28.29
CA LYS A 22 -22.71 -0.48 28.89
C LYS A 22 -22.18 -1.69 28.12
N ASN A 23 -21.79 -1.54 26.85
CA ASN A 23 -21.35 -2.64 25.98
C ASN A 23 -19.82 -2.68 25.78
N ILE A 24 -19.07 -1.80 26.45
CA ILE A 24 -17.61 -1.84 26.40
C ILE A 24 -17.14 -3.08 27.18
N PRO A 25 -16.42 -4.03 26.54
CA PRO A 25 -15.94 -5.21 27.22
C PRO A 25 -14.94 -4.83 28.34
N SER A 26 -14.94 -5.58 29.43
CA SER A 26 -14.03 -5.34 30.56
C SER A 26 -12.57 -5.71 30.26
N SER A 27 -12.35 -6.57 29.27
CA SER A 27 -11.04 -7.00 28.78
C SER A 27 -11.08 -7.20 27.27
N SER A 28 -9.95 -6.94 26.59
CA SER A 28 -9.81 -7.22 25.16
C SER A 28 -9.58 -8.73 24.91
N PRO A 29 -10.28 -9.33 23.94
CA PRO A 29 -9.98 -10.68 23.45
C PRO A 29 -8.64 -10.78 22.71
N LEU A 30 -8.13 -9.66 22.18
CA LEU A 30 -6.80 -9.56 21.59
C LEU A 30 -5.86 -8.90 22.60
N ALA A 31 -4.71 -9.53 22.85
CA ALA A 31 -3.63 -8.89 23.58
C ALA A 31 -3.13 -7.66 22.80
N ILE A 32 -2.44 -6.75 23.48
CA ILE A 32 -1.98 -5.49 22.88
C ILE A 32 -1.11 -5.72 21.64
N GLN A 33 -0.26 -6.75 21.67
CA GLN A 33 0.61 -7.12 20.56
C GLN A 33 -0.18 -7.68 19.38
N GLU A 34 -1.15 -8.58 19.64
CA GLU A 34 -2.03 -9.12 18.60
C GLU A 34 -2.85 -8.01 17.93
N PHE A 35 -3.34 -7.06 18.72
CA PHE A 35 -4.11 -5.92 18.22
C PHE A 35 -3.24 -4.97 17.38
N LYS A 36 -2.01 -4.68 17.82
CA LYS A 36 -1.02 -3.91 17.04
C LYS A 36 -0.76 -4.55 15.68
N GLU A 37 -0.48 -5.85 15.66
CA GLU A 37 -0.18 -6.58 14.42
C GLU A 37 -1.36 -6.60 13.44
N ILE A 38 -2.60 -6.65 13.93
CA ILE A 38 -3.80 -6.57 13.08
C ILE A 38 -4.00 -5.15 12.55
N LEU A 39 -3.82 -4.12 13.39
CA LEU A 39 -3.94 -2.73 12.97
C LEU A 39 -2.88 -2.33 11.94
N GLU A 40 -1.62 -2.69 12.15
CA GLU A 40 -0.55 -2.43 11.18
C GLU A 40 -0.87 -3.07 9.81
N GLU A 41 -1.38 -4.30 9.82
CA GLU A 41 -1.81 -4.98 8.62
C GLU A 41 -2.98 -4.30 7.92
N LEU A 42 -3.98 -3.86 8.68
CA LEU A 42 -5.09 -3.08 8.15
C LEU A 42 -4.61 -1.79 7.48
N TYR A 43 -3.64 -1.09 8.06
CA TYR A 43 -3.02 0.08 7.45
C TYR A 43 -2.33 -0.26 6.12
N LEU A 44 -1.56 -1.34 6.06
CA LEU A 44 -0.87 -1.76 4.84
C LEU A 44 -1.86 -2.18 3.74
N VAL A 45 -2.90 -2.93 4.11
CA VAL A 45 -3.96 -3.36 3.19
C VAL A 45 -4.76 -2.16 2.68
N ASP A 46 -5.10 -1.20 3.54
CA ASP A 46 -5.80 0.02 3.12
C ASP A 46 -4.94 0.88 2.19
N ALA A 47 -3.65 1.04 2.50
CA ALA A 47 -2.69 1.73 1.64
C ALA A 47 -2.55 1.04 0.27
N PHE A 48 -2.47 -0.28 0.26
CA PHE A 48 -2.40 -1.09 -0.96
C PHE A 48 -3.67 -0.95 -1.82
N VAL A 49 -4.86 -1.07 -1.21
CA VAL A 49 -6.15 -0.94 -1.91
C VAL A 49 -6.40 0.49 -2.40
N SER A 50 -5.93 1.50 -1.65
CA SER A 50 -6.09 2.91 -2.01
C SER A 50 -5.11 3.37 -3.10
N ASN A 51 -4.11 2.56 -3.45
CA ASN A 51 -3.19 2.86 -4.53
C ASN A 51 -3.91 2.74 -5.90
N LYS A 52 -4.00 3.88 -6.61
CA LYS A 52 -4.80 4.06 -7.85
C LYS A 52 -4.43 3.12 -8.99
N ASN A 53 -3.26 2.48 -8.94
CA ASN A 53 -2.74 1.63 -10.01
C ASN A 53 -3.14 0.15 -9.89
N GLN A 54 -3.91 -0.23 -8.88
CA GLN A 54 -4.26 -1.63 -8.66
C GLN A 54 -5.76 -1.83 -8.46
N GLN A 55 -6.37 -2.57 -9.38
CA GLN A 55 -7.80 -2.88 -9.38
C GLN A 55 -8.07 -4.16 -8.56
N TYR A 56 -7.68 -4.17 -7.28
CA TYR A 56 -8.00 -5.29 -6.40
C TYR A 56 -9.41 -5.15 -5.80
N HIS A 57 -10.10 -6.27 -5.69
CA HIS A 57 -11.41 -6.33 -5.03
C HIS A 57 -11.21 -6.20 -3.51
N ARG A 58 -11.92 -5.25 -2.88
CA ARG A 58 -11.94 -5.06 -1.41
C ARG A 58 -12.22 -6.35 -0.63
N ASP A 59 -12.93 -7.29 -1.24
CA ASP A 59 -13.24 -8.59 -0.65
C ASP A 59 -11.98 -9.44 -0.39
N SER A 60 -10.94 -9.32 -1.23
CA SER A 60 -9.66 -10.01 -1.04
C SER A 60 -8.88 -9.47 0.15
N ALA A 61 -8.96 -8.15 0.38
CA ALA A 61 -8.38 -7.48 1.55
C ALA A 61 -9.05 -7.93 2.86
N PHE A 62 -10.38 -8.04 2.88
CA PHE A 62 -11.11 -8.55 4.04
C PHE A 62 -10.80 -10.03 4.32
N LEU A 63 -10.67 -10.85 3.29
CA LEU A 63 -10.27 -12.25 3.42
C LEU A 63 -8.88 -12.39 4.04
N PHE A 64 -7.95 -11.51 3.67
CA PHE A 64 -6.59 -11.51 4.19
C PHE A 64 -6.56 -11.29 5.72
N ILE A 65 -7.30 -10.28 6.20
CA ILE A 65 -7.40 -9.98 7.64
C ILE A 65 -8.07 -11.13 8.39
N ASN A 66 -9.15 -11.70 7.83
CA ASN A 66 -9.80 -12.87 8.44
C ASN A 66 -8.86 -14.07 8.55
N ASN A 67 -8.05 -14.35 7.52
CA ASN A 67 -7.06 -15.42 7.58
C ASN A 67 -5.99 -15.16 8.65
N LYS A 68 -5.59 -13.89 8.85
CA LYS A 68 -4.67 -13.51 9.94
C LYS A 68 -5.29 -13.76 11.31
N LEU A 69 -6.53 -13.33 11.54
CA LEU A 69 -7.27 -13.59 12.78
C LEU A 69 -7.42 -15.10 13.05
N GLN A 70 -7.79 -15.89 12.04
CA GLN A 70 -7.94 -17.35 12.17
C GLN A 70 -6.62 -18.03 12.57
N ARG A 71 -5.47 -17.60 12.02
CA ARG A 71 -4.14 -18.10 12.43
C ARG A 71 -3.81 -17.79 13.89
N MET A 72 -4.36 -16.70 14.43
CA MET A 72 -4.26 -16.33 15.84
C MET A 72 -5.30 -17.04 16.72
N GLY A 73 -6.16 -17.89 16.14
CA GLY A 73 -7.28 -18.50 16.87
C GLY A 73 -8.39 -17.52 17.25
N LYS A 74 -8.50 -16.39 16.55
CA LYS A 74 -9.45 -15.30 16.79
C LYS A 74 -10.49 -15.20 15.66
N THR A 75 -11.57 -14.49 15.94
CA THR A 75 -12.67 -14.21 15.03
C THR A 75 -12.83 -12.72 14.75
N GLY A 76 -13.62 -12.36 13.73
CA GLY A 76 -13.97 -10.96 13.48
C GLY A 76 -14.72 -10.30 14.65
N ASN A 77 -15.46 -11.07 15.43
CA ASN A 77 -16.11 -10.56 16.65
C ASN A 77 -15.08 -10.22 17.74
N ASP A 78 -14.03 -11.02 17.88
CA ASP A 78 -12.94 -10.74 18.82
C ASP A 78 -12.22 -9.43 18.46
N LEU A 79 -12.01 -9.20 17.15
CA LEU A 79 -11.46 -7.94 16.67
C LEU A 79 -12.39 -6.76 16.98
N ASN A 80 -13.69 -6.88 16.72
CA ASN A 80 -14.66 -5.82 17.04
C ASN A 80 -14.66 -5.48 18.54
N GLN A 81 -14.64 -6.49 19.40
CA GLN A 81 -14.56 -6.29 20.85
C GLN A 81 -13.23 -5.65 21.28
N ALA A 82 -12.12 -6.02 20.65
CA ALA A 82 -10.83 -5.39 20.89
C ALA A 82 -10.84 -3.91 20.45
N ILE A 83 -11.44 -3.58 19.31
CA ILE A 83 -11.62 -2.19 18.86
C ILE A 83 -12.40 -1.40 19.89
N SER A 84 -13.57 -1.87 20.34
CA SER A 84 -14.36 -1.18 21.37
C SER A 84 -13.61 -1.08 22.70
N TYR A 85 -12.82 -2.08 23.08
CA TYR A 85 -11.97 -2.03 24.28
C TYR A 85 -10.90 -0.95 24.19
N TYR A 86 -10.04 -0.99 23.16
CA TYR A 86 -8.89 -0.08 23.06
C TYR A 86 -9.31 1.36 22.76
N THR A 87 -10.38 1.56 21.99
CA THR A 87 -10.96 2.91 21.78
C THR A 87 -11.53 3.52 23.06
N SER A 88 -11.94 2.71 24.04
CA SER A 88 -12.31 3.18 25.37
C SER A 88 -11.12 3.60 26.26
N LYS A 89 -9.88 3.36 25.81
CA LYS A 89 -8.63 3.62 26.56
C LYS A 89 -7.70 4.54 25.75
N PRO A 90 -7.97 5.87 25.68
CA PRO A 90 -7.25 6.80 24.82
C PRO A 90 -5.73 6.73 24.95
N THR A 91 -5.19 6.73 26.17
CA THR A 91 -3.72 6.67 26.39
C THR A 91 -3.08 5.39 25.84
N ILE A 92 -3.77 4.26 25.95
CA ILE A 92 -3.26 2.98 25.41
C ILE A 92 -3.35 3.00 23.88
N LEU A 93 -4.47 3.49 23.34
CA LEU A 93 -4.66 3.61 21.91
C LEU A 93 -3.63 4.55 21.27
N ASP A 94 -3.37 5.70 21.88
CA ASP A 94 -2.37 6.66 21.41
C ASP A 94 -0.97 6.02 21.34
N SER A 95 -0.59 5.26 22.37
CA SER A 95 0.67 4.49 22.38
C SER A 95 0.71 3.45 21.25
N ILE A 96 -0.38 2.72 21.04
CA ILE A 96 -0.49 1.73 19.95
C ILE A 96 -0.31 2.42 18.59
N ILE A 97 -0.99 3.54 18.37
CA ILE A 97 -0.93 4.28 17.10
C ILE A 97 0.48 4.82 16.87
N GLN A 98 1.12 5.39 17.91
CA GLN A 98 2.47 5.89 17.81
C GLN A 98 3.47 4.79 17.42
N GLU A 99 3.41 3.63 18.08
CA GLU A 99 4.30 2.51 17.75
C GLU A 99 4.09 1.98 16.33
N ILE A 100 2.84 1.90 15.86
CA ILE A 100 2.55 1.50 14.47
C ILE A 100 3.12 2.52 13.49
N ARG A 101 2.94 3.82 13.76
CA ARG A 101 3.48 4.89 12.92
C ARG A 101 5.00 4.79 12.83
N ASP A 102 5.68 4.66 13.96
CA ASP A 102 7.14 4.59 14.02
C ASP A 102 7.66 3.33 13.29
N SER A 103 6.97 2.19 13.44
CA SER A 103 7.28 0.95 12.69
C SER A 103 7.13 1.14 11.18
N LEU A 104 6.04 1.75 10.73
CA LEU A 104 5.78 1.96 9.30
C LEU A 104 6.75 2.98 8.69
N GLU A 105 7.11 4.04 9.43
CA GLU A 105 8.11 5.02 9.00
C GLU A 105 9.47 4.37 8.83
N LEU A 106 9.90 3.54 9.79
CA LEU A 106 11.15 2.80 9.70
C LEU A 106 11.16 1.87 8.47
N LYS A 107 10.10 1.09 8.25
CA LYS A 107 9.98 0.23 7.07
C LYS A 107 9.99 1.02 5.77
N PHE A 108 9.34 2.18 5.73
CA PHE A 108 9.38 3.06 4.56
C PHE A 108 10.79 3.55 4.27
N LEU A 109 11.51 3.99 5.31
CA LEU A 109 12.89 4.43 5.19
C LEU A 109 13.80 3.28 4.69
N GLU A 110 13.66 2.07 5.24
CA GLU A 110 14.39 0.87 4.79
C GLU A 110 14.12 0.56 3.31
N ILE A 111 12.86 0.53 2.89
CA ILE A 111 12.49 0.28 1.49
C ILE A 111 13.03 1.38 0.57
N SER A 112 12.97 2.64 0.99
CA SER A 112 13.49 3.77 0.20
C SER A 112 15.01 3.70 0.00
N HIS A 113 15.75 3.21 1.00
CA HIS A 113 17.20 3.00 0.89
C HIS A 113 17.53 1.78 0.01
N ASP A 114 16.74 0.69 0.10
CA ASP A 114 16.97 -0.52 -0.68
C ASP A 114 16.57 -0.40 -2.17
N GLN A 115 15.66 0.52 -2.52
CA GLN A 115 15.13 0.60 -3.90
C GLN A 115 15.76 1.67 -4.80
N MET A 116 16.42 2.73 -4.28
CA MET A 116 16.76 3.86 -5.15
C MET A 116 18.04 4.68 -4.89
N GLU A 117 18.78 4.50 -3.80
CA GLU A 117 19.79 5.52 -3.45
C GLU A 117 21.22 5.38 -4.03
N ASP A 118 21.56 4.28 -4.72
CA ASP A 118 22.95 4.08 -5.21
C ASP A 118 23.13 3.84 -6.71
N LEU A 119 22.05 3.85 -7.52
CA LEU A 119 22.16 3.70 -8.97
C LEU A 119 21.93 5.04 -9.66
N ASP A 120 22.96 5.58 -10.30
CA ASP A 120 22.84 6.75 -11.16
C ASP A 120 21.75 6.48 -12.23
N SER A 121 21.08 7.53 -12.71
CA SER A 121 20.00 7.48 -13.71
C SER A 121 20.30 6.60 -14.94
N ILE A 122 21.59 6.52 -15.30
CA ILE A 122 22.13 5.66 -16.37
C ILE A 122 22.08 4.17 -15.99
N GLU A 123 22.35 3.82 -14.75
CA GLU A 123 22.33 2.44 -14.26
C GLU A 123 20.89 1.90 -14.11
N MET A 124 19.96 2.74 -13.65
CA MET A 124 18.53 2.41 -13.67
C MET A 124 18.01 2.14 -15.09
N PHE A 125 18.35 2.99 -16.06
CA PHE A 125 17.98 2.80 -17.45
C PHE A 125 18.53 1.48 -18.03
N ASN A 126 19.79 1.17 -17.73
CA ASN A 126 20.41 -0.11 -18.12
C ASN A 126 19.73 -1.32 -17.47
N HIS A 127 19.23 -1.18 -16.23
CA HIS A 127 18.47 -2.24 -15.56
C HIS A 127 17.15 -2.52 -16.27
N VAL A 128 16.39 -1.48 -16.63
CA VAL A 128 15.14 -1.62 -17.42
C VAL A 128 15.43 -2.26 -18.78
N LEU A 129 16.48 -1.81 -19.46
CA LEU A 129 16.89 -2.38 -20.75
C LEU A 129 17.20 -3.88 -20.69
N LYS A 130 17.71 -4.41 -19.56
CA LYS A 130 17.92 -5.86 -19.41
C LYS A 130 16.63 -6.68 -19.51
N ASN A 131 15.45 -6.09 -19.29
CA ASN A 131 14.17 -6.78 -19.46
C ASN A 131 13.81 -7.00 -20.94
N TYR A 132 14.48 -6.33 -21.87
CA TYR A 132 14.29 -6.54 -23.30
C TYR A 132 14.92 -7.87 -23.75
N PRO A 133 14.15 -8.81 -24.36
CA PRO A 133 14.63 -10.16 -24.69
C PRO A 133 15.87 -10.20 -25.61
N TYR A 134 16.03 -9.19 -26.47
CA TYR A 134 17.14 -9.11 -27.40
C TYR A 134 18.47 -8.81 -26.69
N ILE A 135 18.45 -8.01 -25.62
CA ILE A 135 19.64 -7.66 -24.83
C ILE A 135 20.10 -8.86 -24.00
N LYS A 136 19.20 -9.75 -23.57
CA LYS A 136 19.59 -11.00 -22.90
C LYS A 136 20.22 -12.03 -23.85
N SER A 137 19.84 -12.01 -25.13
CA SER A 137 20.30 -12.99 -26.12
C SER A 137 21.58 -12.57 -26.85
N HIS A 138 21.94 -11.29 -26.84
CA HIS A 138 23.14 -10.76 -27.46
C HIS A 138 24.01 -10.12 -26.38
N ASN A 139 25.32 -10.39 -26.38
CA ASN A 139 26.27 -9.88 -25.39
C ASN A 139 26.56 -8.39 -25.65
N VAL A 140 25.53 -7.55 -25.50
CA VAL A 140 25.53 -6.12 -25.75
C VAL A 140 26.47 -5.47 -24.72
N ASN A 141 27.62 -4.99 -25.17
CA ASN A 141 28.58 -4.30 -24.31
C ASN A 141 28.22 -2.81 -24.16
N LYS A 142 28.88 -2.11 -23.22
CA LYS A 142 28.67 -0.68 -22.93
C LYS A 142 28.89 0.27 -24.13
N ASN A 143 29.45 -0.22 -25.24
CA ASN A 143 29.73 0.57 -26.45
C ASN A 143 28.72 0.32 -27.59
N PHE A 144 27.64 -0.43 -27.33
CA PHE A 144 26.62 -0.70 -28.33
C PHE A 144 25.74 0.53 -28.56
N ILE A 145 25.78 1.09 -29.77
CA ILE A 145 24.96 2.22 -30.16
C ILE A 145 23.64 1.71 -30.73
N PHE A 146 22.53 1.98 -30.03
CA PHE A 146 21.19 1.68 -30.53
C PHE A 146 20.86 2.57 -31.72
N ASN A 147 20.74 1.98 -32.92
CA ASN A 147 20.23 2.68 -34.10
C ASN A 147 18.72 2.90 -34.00
N SER A 148 18.15 3.75 -34.87
CA SER A 148 16.72 4.11 -34.83
C SER A 148 15.79 2.89 -34.86
N SER A 149 16.10 1.88 -35.68
CA SER A 149 15.29 0.65 -35.76
C SER A 149 15.33 -0.17 -34.46
N SER A 150 16.47 -0.21 -33.76
CA SER A 150 16.58 -0.83 -32.45
C SER A 150 15.84 -0.03 -31.38
N LYS A 151 15.92 1.31 -31.42
CA LYS A 151 15.16 2.19 -30.52
C LYS A 151 13.65 1.98 -30.67
N ASP A 152 13.15 1.96 -31.91
CA ASP A 152 11.73 1.72 -32.20
C ASP A 152 11.27 0.34 -31.71
N SER A 153 12.10 -0.69 -31.88
CA SER A 153 11.78 -2.05 -31.43
C SER A 153 11.75 -2.17 -29.91
N ILE A 154 12.61 -1.44 -29.21
CA ILE A 154 12.62 -1.37 -27.73
C ILE A 154 11.37 -0.63 -27.25
N ILE A 155 11.05 0.52 -27.87
CA ILE A 155 9.86 1.31 -27.54
C ILE A 155 8.59 0.50 -27.80
N ASP A 156 8.46 -0.19 -28.94
CA ASP A 156 7.30 -1.04 -29.25
C ASP A 156 7.14 -2.16 -28.22
N TYR A 157 8.23 -2.80 -27.80
CA TYR A 157 8.19 -3.84 -26.76
C TYR A 157 7.66 -3.30 -25.44
N PHE A 158 8.23 -2.20 -24.92
CA PHE A 158 7.82 -1.65 -23.63
C PHE A 158 6.46 -0.95 -23.67
N SER A 159 5.99 -0.50 -24.84
CA SER A 159 4.62 -0.01 -24.99
C SER A 159 3.57 -1.08 -24.67
N ARG A 160 3.90 -2.35 -24.92
CA ARG A 160 3.06 -3.53 -24.67
C ARG A 160 3.39 -4.25 -23.36
N ASN A 161 4.43 -3.83 -22.65
CA ASN A 161 4.95 -4.47 -21.43
C ASN A 161 5.34 -3.40 -20.39
N GLN A 162 4.41 -2.49 -20.08
CA GLN A 162 4.68 -1.35 -19.20
C GLN A 162 4.99 -1.76 -17.76
N ASP A 163 4.51 -2.92 -17.32
CA ASP A 163 4.84 -3.55 -16.03
C ASP A 163 6.35 -3.82 -15.85
N LYS A 164 7.12 -3.84 -16.95
CA LYS A 164 8.57 -4.09 -16.94
C LYS A 164 9.44 -2.82 -16.91
N LEU A 165 8.80 -1.65 -16.88
CA LEU A 165 9.47 -0.35 -16.84
C LEU A 165 9.94 0.06 -15.44
N GLY A 166 9.55 -0.68 -14.39
CA GLY A 166 9.84 -0.29 -13.01
C GLY A 166 9.14 1.02 -12.69
N ASP A 167 9.91 2.01 -12.24
CA ASP A 167 9.38 3.31 -11.79
C ASP A 167 9.19 4.34 -12.91
N TYR A 168 9.60 4.01 -14.14
CA TYR A 168 9.43 4.90 -15.29
C TYR A 168 8.02 4.82 -15.87
N THR A 169 7.43 5.97 -16.16
CA THR A 169 6.33 6.04 -17.12
C THR A 169 6.83 5.69 -18.52
N PHE A 170 5.93 5.24 -19.39
CA PHE A 170 6.29 4.93 -20.78
C PHE A 170 6.83 6.17 -21.53
N ASP A 171 6.28 7.36 -21.25
CA ASP A 171 6.76 8.60 -21.87
C ASP A 171 8.18 8.96 -21.40
N GLU A 172 8.49 8.85 -20.11
CA GLU A 172 9.84 9.08 -19.59
C GLU A 172 10.85 8.09 -20.18
N PHE A 173 10.49 6.82 -20.28
CA PHE A 173 11.35 5.80 -20.89
C PHE A 173 11.61 6.07 -22.38
N ARG A 174 10.56 6.43 -23.14
CA ARG A 174 10.68 6.80 -24.56
C ARG A 174 11.61 7.99 -24.73
N ASP A 175 11.47 9.00 -23.89
CA ASP A 175 12.29 10.20 -23.96
C ASP A 175 13.75 9.87 -23.63
N MET A 176 14.02 8.97 -22.68
CA MET A 176 15.38 8.48 -22.39
C MET A 176 16.00 7.70 -23.55
N ILE A 177 15.25 6.82 -24.22
CA ILE A 177 15.73 6.07 -25.41
C ILE A 177 16.08 7.03 -26.56
N ASN A 178 15.30 8.10 -26.71
CA ASN A 178 15.46 9.06 -27.80
C ASN A 178 16.44 10.20 -27.50
N LYS A 179 17.02 10.26 -26.30
CA LYS A 179 18.15 11.16 -26.03
C LYS A 179 19.31 10.85 -26.99
N PRO A 180 19.99 11.90 -27.51
CA PRO A 180 21.11 11.76 -28.45
C PRO A 180 22.34 11.14 -27.79
#